data_AF-A0A7S2A7M1-F1
#
_entry.id   AF-A0A7S2A7M1-F1
#
_cell.length_a   1.000
_cell.length_b   1.000
_cell.length_c   1.000
_cell.angle_alpha   90.00
_cell.angle_beta   90.00
_cell.angle_gamma   90.00
#
_symmetry.space_group_name_H-M   'P 1'
#
loop_
_entity.id
_entity.type
_entity.pdbx_description
1 polymer ?
#
loop_
_entity_poly.entity_id
_entity_poly.type
_entity_poly.pdbx_seq_one_letter_code
_entity_poly.pdbx_strand_id
1 'polypeptide(L)'
;AGLSFDLQCAPAQLKAAAELAGRHPDVKVVIDHLGKPRRVLGEDSSADEPDEAEMTVWREGMKAMAALPNVYVKISMLGYAVPGWHDDERKEKVLRDIVLETVEMFGPGRCMAATNWWAGAAASDSDGNVETGPTPTYLLEKMNGWLGGYSDEDRAKIFVGTGKEFYKVE
;
A
#
# COMPACT_ATOMS: atom_id res chain seq x y z
N ALA A 1 -22.69 11.75 -11.30
CA ALA A 1 -21.30 12.24 -11.29
C ALA A 1 -20.73 12.07 -9.89
N GLY A 2 -19.44 11.77 -9.74
CA GLY A 2 -18.81 11.59 -8.43
C GLY A 2 -18.61 10.14 -7.99
N LEU A 3 -18.40 9.21 -8.93
CA LEU A 3 -17.86 7.88 -8.63
C LEU A 3 -16.36 8.01 -8.33
N SER A 4 -15.86 7.14 -7.46
CA SER A 4 -14.44 6.96 -7.21
C SER A 4 -13.85 5.94 -8.19
N PHE A 5 -12.58 6.10 -8.55
CA PHE A 5 -11.87 5.14 -9.40
C PHE A 5 -10.75 4.44 -8.63
N ASP A 6 -10.91 3.13 -8.45
CA ASP A 6 -9.93 2.26 -7.82
C ASP A 6 -9.03 1.65 -8.89
N LEU A 7 -7.75 2.00 -8.86
CA LEU A 7 -6.76 1.62 -9.85
C LEU A 7 -5.93 0.44 -9.35
N GLN A 8 -6.22 -0.74 -9.91
CA GLN A 8 -5.34 -1.90 -9.81
C GLN A 8 -4.43 -1.97 -11.04
N CYS A 9 -3.12 -1.80 -10.83
CA CYS A 9 -2.10 -1.99 -11.87
C CYS A 9 -0.80 -2.57 -11.31
N ALA A 10 0.15 -2.89 -12.18
CA ALA A 10 1.51 -3.30 -11.80
C ALA A 10 2.45 -2.08 -11.71
N PRO A 11 3.59 -2.17 -10.99
CA PRO A 11 4.53 -1.04 -10.81
C PRO A 11 4.96 -0.38 -12.13
N ALA A 12 5.29 -1.19 -13.15
CA ALA A 12 5.68 -0.72 -14.47
C ALA A 12 4.60 0.10 -15.20
N GLN A 13 3.34 -0.01 -14.79
CA GLN A 13 2.20 0.70 -15.39
C GLN A 13 1.89 2.03 -14.67
N LEU A 14 2.44 2.26 -13.47
CA LEU A 14 2.09 3.42 -12.64
C LEU A 14 2.42 4.76 -13.31
N LYS A 15 3.52 4.85 -14.07
CA LYS A 15 3.87 6.07 -14.81
C LYS A 15 2.83 6.41 -15.89
N ALA A 16 2.45 5.43 -16.69
CA ALA A 16 1.40 5.61 -17.70
C ALA A 16 0.03 5.89 -17.05
N ALA A 17 -0.24 5.29 -15.89
CA ALA A 17 -1.44 5.59 -15.11
C ALA A 17 -1.43 7.02 -14.57
N ALA A 18 -0.27 7.55 -14.17
CA ALA A 18 -0.13 8.95 -13.75
C ALA A 18 -0.42 9.91 -14.91
N GLU A 19 0.08 9.63 -16.12
CA GLU A 19 -0.25 10.42 -17.31
C GLU A 19 -1.76 10.42 -17.59
N LEU A 20 -2.44 9.27 -17.42
CA LEU A 20 -3.89 9.19 -17.56
C LEU A 20 -4.61 10.00 -16.48
N ALA A 21 -4.24 9.82 -15.21
CA ALA A 21 -4.85 10.53 -14.08
C ALA A 21 -4.64 12.05 -14.17
N GLY A 22 -3.47 12.50 -14.66
CA GLY A 22 -3.15 13.91 -14.86
C GLY A 22 -3.99 14.59 -15.95
N ARG A 23 -4.51 13.83 -16.93
CA ARG A 23 -5.47 14.34 -17.92
C ARG A 23 -6.90 14.49 -17.39
N HIS A 24 -7.18 13.93 -16.21
CA HIS A 24 -8.50 13.92 -15.59
C HIS A 24 -8.43 14.35 -14.12
N PRO A 25 -8.00 15.60 -13.81
CA PRO A 25 -7.79 16.05 -12.43
C PRO A 25 -9.06 16.04 -11.58
N ASP A 26 -10.25 16.12 -12.20
CA ASP A 26 -11.54 16.06 -11.50
C ASP A 26 -11.94 14.63 -11.09
N VAL A 27 -11.22 13.61 -11.55
CA VAL A 27 -11.45 12.21 -11.18
C VAL A 27 -10.53 11.86 -10.02
N LYS A 28 -11.12 11.55 -8.86
CA LYS A 28 -10.40 11.00 -7.73
C LYS A 28 -9.98 9.56 -8.04
N VAL A 29 -8.69 9.29 -7.93
CA VAL A 29 -8.10 7.96 -8.18
C VAL A 29 -7.48 7.44 -6.88
N VAL A 30 -7.70 6.18 -6.55
CA VAL A 30 -6.99 5.50 -5.46
C VAL A 30 -6.21 4.32 -6.02
N ILE A 31 -4.91 4.32 -5.78
CA ILE A 31 -4.03 3.21 -6.13
C ILE A 31 -4.27 2.08 -5.14
N ASP A 32 -4.56 0.89 -5.64
CA ASP A 32 -4.68 -0.29 -4.79
C ASP A 32 -3.30 -0.81 -4.34
N HIS A 33 -3.28 -1.39 -3.14
CA HIS A 33 -2.22 -2.29 -2.67
C HIS A 33 -0.79 -1.73 -2.78
N LEU A 34 -0.57 -0.50 -2.32
CA LEU A 34 0.73 0.18 -2.40
C LEU A 34 1.25 0.36 -3.84
N GLY A 35 0.42 0.31 -4.87
CA GLY A 35 0.91 0.25 -6.27
C GLY A 35 1.49 -1.11 -6.66
N LYS A 36 1.17 -2.13 -5.86
CA LYS A 36 1.46 -3.54 -6.05
C LYS A 36 2.95 -3.84 -6.33
N PRO A 37 3.88 -3.41 -5.46
CA PRO A 37 5.28 -3.83 -5.59
C PRO A 37 5.34 -5.37 -5.62
N ARG A 38 6.16 -5.91 -6.53
CA ARG A 38 6.34 -7.34 -6.75
C ARG A 38 7.81 -7.67 -6.59
N ARG A 39 8.11 -8.90 -6.17
CA ARG A 39 9.48 -9.39 -6.05
C ARG A 39 10.35 -8.40 -5.24
N VAL A 40 9.80 -7.85 -4.16
CA VAL A 40 10.51 -6.88 -3.32
C VAL A 40 11.84 -7.44 -2.83
N LEU A 41 11.91 -8.74 -2.54
CA LEU A 41 13.13 -9.44 -2.13
C LEU A 41 13.83 -10.18 -3.29
N GLY A 42 13.49 -9.88 -4.55
CA GLY A 42 13.99 -10.58 -5.73
C GLY A 42 13.39 -11.99 -5.91
N GLU A 43 14.08 -12.84 -6.68
CA GLU A 43 13.69 -14.24 -6.89
C GLU A 43 13.91 -15.11 -5.65
N ASP A 44 14.89 -14.74 -4.82
CA ASP A 44 15.20 -15.41 -3.56
C ASP A 44 14.58 -14.64 -2.39
N SER A 45 13.42 -15.11 -1.92
CA SER A 45 12.72 -14.51 -0.78
C SER A 45 13.47 -14.60 0.56
N SER A 46 14.66 -15.23 0.60
CA SER A 46 15.58 -15.23 1.74
C SER A 46 16.57 -14.06 1.74
N ALA A 47 16.65 -13.28 0.65
CA ALA A 47 17.53 -12.13 0.52
C ALA A 47 17.30 -11.11 1.63
N ASP A 48 18.38 -10.56 2.21
CA ASP A 48 18.35 -9.67 3.37
C ASP A 48 17.78 -8.28 3.06
N GLU A 49 18.03 -7.81 1.84
CA GLU A 49 17.70 -6.47 1.37
C GLU A 49 16.74 -6.52 0.16
N PRO A 50 15.99 -5.44 -0.11
CA PRO A 50 15.15 -5.37 -1.29
C PRO A 50 15.93 -5.42 -2.60
N ASP A 51 15.32 -5.97 -3.65
CA ASP A 51 15.81 -5.85 -5.01
C ASP A 51 15.64 -4.39 -5.48
N GLU A 52 16.75 -3.67 -5.55
CA GLU A 52 16.74 -2.25 -5.89
C GLU A 52 16.27 -1.95 -7.31
N ALA A 53 16.38 -2.89 -8.26
CA ALA A 53 15.85 -2.69 -9.60
C ALA A 53 14.31 -2.70 -9.58
N GLU A 54 13.71 -3.68 -8.92
CA GLU A 54 12.25 -3.76 -8.73
C GLU A 54 11.73 -2.58 -7.91
N MET A 55 12.43 -2.22 -6.82
CA MET A 55 12.06 -1.08 -5.99
C MET A 55 12.21 0.25 -6.72
N THR A 56 13.21 0.42 -7.60
CA THR A 56 13.34 1.63 -8.42
C THR A 56 12.12 1.83 -9.31
N VAL A 57 11.68 0.78 -10.03
CA VAL A 57 10.49 0.85 -10.90
C VAL A 57 9.25 1.25 -10.09
N TRP A 58 9.06 0.65 -8.92
CA TRP A 58 7.96 0.99 -8.02
C TRP A 58 8.04 2.44 -7.52
N ARG A 59 9.19 2.88 -6.99
CA ARG A 59 9.39 4.24 -6.45
C ARG A 59 9.13 5.31 -7.50
N GLU A 60 9.63 5.13 -8.72
CA GLU A 60 9.42 6.10 -9.79
C GLU A 60 7.94 6.21 -10.18
N GLY A 61 7.24 5.07 -10.24
CA GLY A 61 5.80 5.04 -10.50
C GLY A 61 4.98 5.69 -9.39
N MET A 62 5.26 5.35 -8.14
CA MET A 62 4.58 5.92 -6.97
C MET A 62 4.83 7.40 -6.81
N LYS A 63 6.05 7.90 -7.06
CA LYS A 63 6.36 9.34 -7.05
C LYS A 63 5.60 10.10 -8.14
N ALA A 64 5.51 9.54 -9.35
CA ALA A 64 4.73 10.15 -10.43
C ALA A 64 3.25 10.28 -10.07
N MET A 65 2.70 9.24 -9.44
CA MET A 65 1.32 9.25 -8.95
C MET A 65 1.12 10.22 -7.77
N ALA A 66 2.05 10.24 -6.80
CA ALA A 66 1.98 11.09 -5.61
C ALA A 66 2.05 12.58 -5.93
N ALA A 67 2.67 12.95 -7.05
CA ALA A 67 2.72 14.33 -7.55
C ALA A 67 1.34 14.87 -7.97
N LEU A 68 0.34 14.00 -8.16
CA LEU A 68 -1.01 14.38 -8.54
C LEU A 68 -1.92 14.52 -7.30
N PRO A 69 -2.53 15.69 -7.05
CA PRO A 69 -3.31 15.92 -5.82
C PRO A 69 -4.63 15.13 -5.78
N ASN A 70 -5.14 14.69 -6.93
CA ASN A 70 -6.35 13.86 -7.05
C ASN A 70 -6.08 12.36 -6.85
N VAL A 71 -4.83 11.96 -6.57
CA VAL A 71 -4.43 10.56 -6.42
C VAL A 71 -4.14 10.21 -4.95
N TYR A 72 -4.72 9.10 -4.53
CA TYR A 72 -4.67 8.50 -3.20
C TYR A 72 -4.07 7.09 -3.28
N VAL A 73 -3.76 6.48 -2.14
CA VAL A 73 -3.21 5.11 -2.09
C VAL A 73 -3.80 4.31 -0.93
N LYS A 74 -4.12 3.04 -1.18
CA LYS A 74 -4.40 2.06 -0.13
C LYS A 74 -3.12 1.35 0.30
N ILE A 75 -2.86 1.37 1.59
CA ILE A 75 -1.87 0.53 2.26
C ILE A 75 -2.55 -0.79 2.60
N SER A 76 -2.36 -1.79 1.75
CA SER A 76 -3.07 -3.08 1.84
C SER A 76 -2.32 -4.17 1.08
N MET A 77 -2.77 -5.42 1.21
CA MET A 77 -2.17 -6.59 0.53
C MET A 77 -0.68 -6.76 0.87
N LEU A 78 -0.32 -6.52 2.12
CA LEU A 78 1.08 -6.38 2.53
C LEU A 78 1.91 -7.67 2.37
N GLY A 79 1.31 -8.84 2.62
CA GLY A 79 1.99 -10.11 2.39
C GLY A 79 2.35 -10.35 0.92
N TYR A 80 1.65 -9.70 -0.01
CA TYR A 80 1.95 -9.84 -1.43
C TYR A 80 3.23 -9.11 -1.80
N ALA A 81 3.43 -7.93 -1.19
CA ALA A 81 4.66 -7.18 -1.32
C ALA A 81 5.84 -7.96 -0.69
N VAL A 82 5.64 -8.48 0.53
CA VAL A 82 6.66 -9.22 1.29
C VAL A 82 6.06 -10.48 1.92
N PRO A 83 6.17 -11.66 1.29
CA PRO A 83 5.63 -12.91 1.82
C PRO A 83 6.28 -13.33 3.14
N GLY A 84 5.46 -13.76 4.10
CA GLY A 84 5.92 -14.22 5.41
C GLY A 84 6.44 -13.11 6.34
N TRP A 85 6.13 -11.84 6.06
CA TRP A 85 6.63 -10.70 6.85
C TRP A 85 6.33 -10.75 8.34
N HIS A 86 5.25 -11.42 8.75
CA HIS A 86 4.80 -11.45 10.15
C HIS A 86 5.55 -12.48 11.01
N ASP A 87 6.26 -13.41 10.38
CA ASP A 87 7.04 -14.46 11.05
C ASP A 87 8.56 -14.15 11.07
N ASP A 88 8.97 -13.04 10.44
CA ASP A 88 10.38 -12.66 10.25
C ASP A 88 10.55 -11.14 10.42
N GLU A 89 11.23 -10.72 11.50
CA GLU A 89 11.46 -9.32 11.83
C GLU A 89 12.19 -8.54 10.71
N ARG A 90 13.05 -9.19 9.94
CA ARG A 90 13.77 -8.56 8.83
C ARG A 90 12.81 -8.22 7.69
N LYS A 91 11.92 -9.16 7.37
CA LYS A 91 10.86 -8.95 6.37
C LYS A 91 9.83 -7.93 6.85
N GLU A 92 9.46 -7.97 8.13
CA GLU A 92 8.62 -6.94 8.75
C GLU A 92 9.24 -5.55 8.58
N LYS A 93 10.55 -5.42 8.82
CA LYS A 93 11.27 -4.15 8.62
C LYS A 93 11.19 -3.65 7.18
N VAL A 94 11.44 -4.50 6.19
CA VAL A 94 11.34 -4.12 4.76
C VAL A 94 9.94 -3.61 4.44
N LEU A 95 8.91 -4.34 4.87
CA LEU A 95 7.53 -3.96 4.63
C LEU A 95 7.16 -2.65 5.34
N ARG A 96 7.57 -2.49 6.59
CA ARG A 96 7.39 -1.25 7.36
C ARG A 96 8.00 -0.05 6.63
N ASP A 97 9.22 -0.20 6.14
CA ASP A 97 9.94 0.88 5.48
C ASP A 97 9.23 1.29 4.17
N ILE A 98 8.64 0.34 3.42
CA ILE A 98 7.78 0.61 2.24
C ILE A 98 6.50 1.38 2.63
N VAL A 99 5.86 0.99 3.75
CA VAL A 99 4.67 1.68 4.26
C VAL A 99 5.02 3.13 4.62
N LEU A 100 6.13 3.35 5.32
CA LEU A 100 6.59 4.68 5.70
C LEU A 100 6.95 5.53 4.47
N GLU A 101 7.67 4.97 3.51
CA GLU A 101 8.01 5.65 2.25
C GLU A 101 6.75 6.05 1.48
N THR A 102 5.72 5.19 1.47
CA THR A 102 4.43 5.51 0.84
C THR A 102 3.72 6.67 1.53
N VAL A 103 3.68 6.69 2.87
CA VAL A 103 3.05 7.79 3.61
C VAL A 103 3.85 9.09 3.45
N GLU A 104 5.18 9.03 3.36
CA GLU A 104 6.02 10.19 3.07
C GLU A 104 5.71 10.78 1.68
N MET A 105 5.56 9.94 0.65
CA MET A 105 5.25 10.40 -0.71
C MET A 105 3.86 11.06 -0.81
N PHE A 106 2.83 10.46 -0.21
CA PHE A 106 1.44 10.90 -0.38
C PHE A 106 0.97 11.88 0.70
N GLY A 107 1.57 11.81 1.87
CA GLY A 107 1.07 12.44 3.09
C GLY A 107 -0.11 11.67 3.70
N PRO A 108 -0.31 11.75 5.03
CA PRO A 108 -1.35 11.00 5.74
C PRO A 108 -2.77 11.18 5.17
N GLY A 109 -3.10 12.39 4.71
CA GLY A 109 -4.40 12.73 4.16
C GLY A 109 -4.74 12.04 2.83
N ARG A 110 -3.78 11.38 2.17
CA ARG A 110 -3.98 10.65 0.91
C ARG A 110 -3.67 9.16 1.00
N CYS A 111 -3.38 8.65 2.21
CA CYS A 111 -3.17 7.24 2.47
C CYS A 111 -4.39 6.63 3.19
N MET A 112 -4.72 5.38 2.87
CA MET A 112 -5.82 4.63 3.49
C MET A 112 -5.33 3.26 3.95
N ALA A 113 -5.42 2.95 5.24
CA ALA A 113 -5.22 1.59 5.70
C ALA A 113 -6.37 0.70 5.20
N ALA A 114 -6.05 -0.45 4.63
CA ALA A 114 -7.04 -1.44 4.22
C ALA A 114 -6.49 -2.86 4.39
N THR A 115 -7.37 -3.80 4.72
CA THR A 115 -6.96 -5.17 5.05
C THR A 115 -6.80 -6.05 3.82
N ASN A 116 -7.56 -5.77 2.75
CA ASN A 116 -7.75 -6.70 1.63
C ASN A 116 -8.21 -8.10 2.11
N TRP A 117 -9.09 -8.15 3.12
CA TRP A 117 -9.38 -9.39 3.85
C TRP A 117 -10.19 -10.41 3.05
N TRP A 118 -9.62 -11.61 2.92
CA TRP A 118 -10.25 -12.89 2.60
C TRP A 118 -9.50 -13.95 3.45
N ALA A 119 -10.03 -15.15 3.72
CA ALA A 119 -9.47 -16.10 4.69
C ALA A 119 -7.93 -16.35 4.50
N GLY A 120 -7.07 -15.66 5.27
CA GLY A 120 -5.59 -15.70 5.16
C GLY A 120 -4.90 -14.51 4.47
N ALA A 121 -5.64 -13.54 3.94
CA ALA A 121 -5.14 -12.49 3.04
C ALA A 121 -4.01 -11.59 3.56
N ALA A 122 -3.85 -11.46 4.88
CA ALA A 122 -2.77 -10.65 5.46
C ALA A 122 -1.39 -11.33 5.35
N ALA A 123 -1.34 -12.66 5.23
CA ALA A 123 -0.13 -13.43 4.91
C ALA A 123 0.17 -13.42 3.40
N SER A 124 -0.86 -13.17 2.57
CA SER A 124 -0.88 -13.27 1.11
C SER A 124 -0.20 -14.51 0.59
N ASP A 125 -0.99 -15.56 0.48
CA ASP A 125 -0.69 -16.61 -0.46
C ASP A 125 -1.75 -16.48 -1.58
N SER A 126 -1.31 -16.55 -2.83
CA SER A 126 -2.25 -16.62 -3.97
C SER A 126 -2.48 -18.10 -4.35
N ASP A 127 -1.96 -18.99 -3.51
CA ASP A 127 -1.70 -20.40 -3.73
C ASP A 127 -2.47 -21.30 -2.75
N GLY A 128 -3.19 -20.75 -1.76
CA GLY A 128 -4.16 -21.48 -0.93
C GLY A 128 -3.56 -22.48 0.06
N ASN A 129 -2.31 -22.24 0.48
CA ASN A 129 -1.48 -23.06 1.36
C ASN A 129 -1.39 -22.61 2.85
N VAL A 130 -1.96 -21.47 3.28
CA VAL A 130 -1.99 -21.08 4.71
C VAL A 130 -3.37 -21.18 5.35
N GLU A 131 -3.46 -22.01 6.38
CA GLU A 131 -4.68 -22.19 7.19
C GLU A 131 -4.99 -20.96 8.07
N THR A 132 -4.01 -20.11 8.41
CA THR A 132 -4.22 -18.90 9.22
C THR A 132 -3.12 -17.85 9.01
N GLY A 133 -3.35 -16.87 8.13
CA GLY A 133 -2.58 -15.61 8.16
C GLY A 133 -2.95 -14.76 9.38
N PRO A 134 -2.20 -13.67 9.70
CA PRO A 134 -2.50 -12.87 10.88
C PRO A 134 -3.90 -12.26 10.79
N THR A 135 -4.60 -12.13 11.93
CA THR A 135 -5.97 -11.59 11.98
C THR A 135 -6.03 -10.16 11.43
N PRO A 136 -7.22 -9.65 11.02
CA PRO A 136 -7.33 -8.27 10.57
C PRO A 136 -6.90 -7.28 11.66
N THR A 137 -7.21 -7.60 12.92
CA THR A 137 -6.83 -6.81 14.08
C THR A 137 -5.31 -6.75 14.23
N TYR A 138 -4.63 -7.90 14.17
CA TYR A 138 -3.16 -7.93 14.23
C TYR A 138 -2.52 -7.09 13.13
N LEU A 139 -3.02 -7.22 11.89
CA LEU A 139 -2.54 -6.44 10.75
C LEU A 139 -2.68 -4.93 11.02
N LEU A 140 -3.86 -4.49 11.47
CA LEU A 140 -4.11 -3.07 11.73
C LEU A 140 -3.29 -2.55 12.92
N GLU A 141 -3.11 -3.35 13.97
CA GLU A 141 -2.25 -3.02 15.12
C GLU A 141 -0.79 -2.86 14.69
N LYS A 142 -0.27 -3.76 13.85
CA LYS A 142 1.08 -3.66 13.27
C LYS A 142 1.25 -2.40 12.43
N MET A 143 0.33 -2.13 11.51
CA MET A 143 0.34 -0.91 10.70
C MET A 143 0.30 0.35 11.58
N ASN A 144 -0.53 0.36 12.63
CA ASN A 144 -0.64 1.49 13.54
C ASN A 144 0.64 1.71 14.35
N GLY A 145 1.30 0.61 14.77
CA GLY A 145 2.58 0.64 15.46
C GLY A 145 3.72 1.17 14.59
N TRP A 146 3.79 0.73 13.32
CA TRP A 146 4.76 1.24 12.35
C TRP A 146 4.61 2.75 12.12
N LEU A 147 3.38 3.25 12.16
CA LEU A 147 3.07 4.67 12.00
C LEU A 147 3.21 5.48 13.31
N GLY A 148 3.83 4.92 14.36
CA GLY A 148 3.98 5.58 15.67
C GLY A 148 4.76 6.90 15.66
N GLY A 149 5.51 7.18 14.58
CA GLY A 149 6.16 8.49 14.36
C GLY A 149 5.21 9.60 13.88
N TYR A 150 3.99 9.27 13.45
CA TYR A 150 2.96 10.22 13.04
C TYR A 150 2.03 10.60 14.21
N SER A 151 1.44 11.80 14.12
CA SER A 151 0.48 12.28 15.10
C SER A 151 -0.77 11.38 15.17
N ASP A 152 -1.51 11.44 16.28
CA ASP A 152 -2.80 10.75 16.39
C ASP A 152 -3.80 11.22 15.32
N GLU A 153 -3.76 12.51 14.97
CA GLU A 153 -4.60 13.08 13.92
C GLU A 153 -4.27 12.49 12.54
N ASP A 154 -2.98 12.36 12.23
CA ASP A 154 -2.53 11.79 10.96
C ASP A 154 -2.83 10.29 10.86
N ARG A 155 -2.65 9.55 11.95
CA ARG A 155 -3.08 8.15 12.01
C ARG A 155 -4.60 8.04 11.87
N ALA A 156 -5.38 8.92 12.49
CA ALA A 156 -6.84 8.95 12.31
C ALA A 156 -7.25 9.23 10.85
N LYS A 157 -6.52 10.08 10.12
CA LYS A 157 -6.71 10.26 8.66
C LYS A 157 -6.47 8.95 7.92
N ILE A 158 -5.34 8.30 8.17
CA ILE A 158 -4.94 7.06 7.47
C ILE A 158 -5.93 5.91 7.72
N PHE A 159 -6.36 5.71 8.96
CA PHE A 159 -7.20 4.56 9.33
C PHE A 159 -8.70 4.79 9.13
N VAL A 160 -9.16 6.05 9.10
CA VAL A 160 -10.60 6.37 9.06
C VAL A 160 -10.89 7.53 8.10
N GLY A 161 -10.30 8.70 8.35
CA GLY A 161 -10.73 9.97 7.75
C GLY A 161 -10.63 10.00 6.23
N THR A 162 -9.49 9.59 5.68
CA THR A 162 -9.23 9.66 4.24
C THR A 162 -10.15 8.73 3.45
N GLY A 163 -10.38 7.51 3.95
CA GLY A 163 -11.34 6.59 3.32
C GLY A 163 -12.77 7.14 3.36
N LYS A 164 -13.18 7.67 4.51
CA LYS A 164 -14.50 8.28 4.69
C LYS A 164 -14.75 9.41 3.69
N GLU A 165 -13.80 10.34 3.58
CA GLU A 165 -13.90 11.50 2.68
C GLU A 165 -13.86 11.09 1.20
N PHE A 166 -12.94 10.18 0.83
CA PHE A 166 -12.76 9.77 -0.56
C PHE A 166 -13.97 9.00 -1.10
N TYR A 167 -14.51 8.06 -0.32
CA TYR A 167 -15.65 7.23 -0.72
C TYR A 167 -17.01 7.80 -0.32
N LYS A 168 -17.05 8.94 0.39
CA LYS A 168 -18.28 9.62 0.83
C LYS A 168 -19.15 8.70 1.69
N VAL A 169 -18.51 7.98 2.60
CA VAL A 169 -19.19 7.10 3.57
C VAL A 169 -19.63 7.95 4.75
N GLU A 170 -20.87 7.76 5.22
CA GLU A 170 -21.44 8.49 6.37
C GLU A 170 -20.92 7.99 7.72
#